data_AF-A0A1G2FYL3-F1
#
_entry.id   AF-A0A1G2FYL3-F1
#
_cell.length_a   1.000
_cell.length_b   1.000
_cell.length_c   1.000
_cell.angle_alpha   90.00
_cell.angle_beta   90.00
_cell.angle_gamma   90.00
#
_symmetry.space_group_name_H-M   'P 1'
#
loop_
_entity.id
_entity.type
_entity.pdbx_description
1 polymer ?
#
loop_
_entity_poly.entity_id
_entity_poly.type
_entity_poly.pdbx_seq_one_letter_code
_entity_poly.pdbx_strand_id
1 'polypeptide(L)'
;MKYALSIIGLVCLVAAVGCNNQTPASVSSGVVAVAQNERYRFNAEIASLNKALNEFREYREYLENDPRFLFYLMDRDLDAVEQGREARGSFSDYFVPNAAKALKAGAARKDIATRIDRVIALAEKEIYLSSLVAQLMKEGGSAAVRSYADEWIRGSQK
;
A
#
# COMPACT_ATOMS: atom_id res chain seq x y z
N MET A 1 4.53 32.06 -12.21
CA MET A 1 4.45 32.05 -13.69
C MET A 1 5.55 31.09 -14.15
N LYS A 2 5.28 29.82 -14.48
CA LYS A 2 4.69 29.30 -15.74
C LYS A 2 5.35 29.91 -16.97
N TYR A 3 6.19 29.13 -17.66
CA TYR A 3 6.16 28.74 -19.09
C TYR A 3 7.13 27.54 -19.20
N ALA A 4 6.72 26.30 -19.50
CA ALA A 4 6.10 25.79 -20.71
C ALA A 4 6.98 25.96 -21.95
N LEU A 5 7.10 24.86 -22.72
CA LEU A 5 7.76 24.67 -24.02
C LEU A 5 9.23 24.18 -23.90
N SER A 6 9.68 23.15 -24.60
CA SER A 6 9.13 22.61 -25.83
C SER A 6 9.64 21.20 -26.10
N ILE A 7 8.71 20.33 -26.50
CA ILE A 7 8.91 19.02 -27.14
C ILE A 7 9.48 19.27 -28.56
N ILE A 8 10.64 19.94 -28.65
CA ILE A 8 11.37 20.24 -29.89
C ILE A 8 12.86 19.98 -29.65
N GLY A 9 13.16 18.79 -29.13
CA GLY A 9 14.51 18.20 -29.17
C GLY A 9 14.53 16.88 -29.94
N LEU A 10 13.38 16.46 -30.48
CA LEU A 10 13.18 15.14 -31.09
C LEU A 10 12.73 15.22 -32.57
N VAL A 11 12.97 16.35 -33.24
CA VAL A 11 12.57 16.57 -34.66
C VAL A 11 13.75 16.94 -35.56
N CYS A 12 14.98 17.05 -35.04
CA CYS A 12 16.15 17.30 -35.91
C CYS A 12 16.92 16.04 -36.34
N LEU A 13 16.53 14.83 -35.91
CA LEU A 13 17.21 13.61 -36.36
C LEU A 13 16.59 12.94 -37.60
N VAL A 14 15.46 13.44 -38.11
CA VAL A 14 14.77 12.83 -39.27
C VAL A 14 14.81 13.71 -40.53
N ALA A 15 15.36 14.93 -40.45
CA ALA A 15 15.41 15.89 -41.57
C ALA A 15 16.84 16.19 -42.07
N ALA A 16 17.76 15.22 -41.98
CA ALA A 16 19.09 15.33 -42.62
C ALA A 16 19.35 14.19 -43.63
N VAL A 17 18.28 13.59 -44.17
CA VAL A 17 18.37 12.74 -45.37
C VAL A 17 18.35 13.67 -46.58
N GLY A 18 19.53 14.18 -46.95
CA GLY A 18 19.71 14.90 -48.22
C GLY A 18 20.66 16.08 -48.15
N CYS A 19 21.96 15.84 -47.95
CA CYS A 19 23.01 16.59 -48.61
C CYS A 19 24.41 15.99 -48.36
N ASN A 20 25.07 15.66 -49.49
CA ASN A 20 26.51 15.53 -49.71
C ASN A 20 27.34 14.45 -49.00
N ASN A 21 28.10 13.73 -49.83
CA ASN A 21 29.26 12.92 -49.51
C ASN A 21 30.20 13.64 -48.54
N GLN A 22 30.08 13.35 -47.25
CA GLN A 22 31.17 13.46 -46.30
C GLN A 22 31.27 12.12 -45.57
N THR A 23 32.46 11.54 -45.68
CA THR A 23 32.96 10.35 -45.01
C THR A 23 32.35 10.23 -43.61
N PRO A 24 31.84 9.06 -43.18
CA PRO A 24 31.34 8.92 -41.82
C PRO A 24 32.51 9.23 -40.89
N ALA A 25 32.43 10.37 -40.19
CA ALA A 25 33.28 10.62 -39.05
C ALA A 25 33.10 9.41 -38.15
N SER A 26 34.16 8.63 -37.98
CA SER A 26 34.15 7.45 -37.12
C SER A 26 33.70 7.92 -35.75
N VAL A 27 32.45 7.63 -35.38
CA VAL A 27 31.98 7.78 -34.00
C VAL A 27 32.94 6.91 -33.21
N SER A 28 33.81 7.56 -32.42
CA SER A 28 34.95 6.88 -31.82
C SER A 28 34.43 5.68 -31.03
N SER A 29 35.11 4.54 -31.12
CA SER A 29 34.66 3.31 -30.44
C SER A 29 34.49 3.54 -28.93
N GLY A 30 35.17 4.54 -28.36
CA GLY A 30 34.99 5.02 -27.00
C GLY A 30 33.58 5.56 -26.69
N VAL A 31 32.94 6.34 -27.57
CA VAL A 31 31.59 6.88 -27.33
C VAL A 31 30.54 5.75 -27.42
N VAL A 32 30.70 4.82 -28.36
CA VAL A 32 29.82 3.65 -28.50
C VAL A 32 30.00 2.69 -27.31
N ALA A 33 31.23 2.48 -26.84
CA ALA A 33 31.53 1.65 -25.68
C ALA A 33 31.02 2.25 -24.36
N VAL A 34 31.13 3.59 -24.18
CA VAL A 34 30.58 4.29 -23.01
C VAL A 34 29.06 4.20 -23.00
N ALA A 35 28.39 4.46 -24.12
CA ALA A 35 26.93 4.34 -24.22
C ALA A 35 26.44 2.89 -24.00
N GLN A 36 27.19 1.88 -24.46
CA GLN A 36 26.89 0.48 -24.17
C GLN A 36 27.10 0.13 -22.69
N ASN A 37 28.20 0.58 -22.09
CA ASN A 37 28.50 0.33 -20.68
C ASN A 37 27.47 0.99 -19.76
N GLU A 38 27.07 2.23 -20.05
CA GLU A 38 25.99 2.91 -19.33
C GLU A 38 24.66 2.16 -19.48
N ARG A 39 24.34 1.66 -20.68
CA ARG A 39 23.15 0.82 -20.90
C ARG A 39 23.20 -0.49 -20.12
N TYR A 40 24.37 -1.14 -20.02
CA TYR A 40 24.54 -2.34 -19.19
C TYR A 40 24.36 -2.04 -17.70
N ARG A 41 24.93 -0.94 -17.19
CA ARG A 41 24.76 -0.51 -15.79
C ARG A 41 23.30 -0.19 -15.47
N PHE A 42 22.63 0.54 -16.36
CA PHE A 42 21.21 0.88 -16.22
C PHE A 42 20.33 -0.38 -16.22
N ASN A 43 20.59 -1.34 -17.12
CA ASN A 43 19.86 -2.61 -17.15
C ASN A 43 20.09 -3.45 -15.89
N ALA A 44 21.31 -3.47 -15.36
CA ALA A 44 21.64 -4.17 -14.12
C ALA A 44 20.92 -3.54 -12.91
N GLU A 45 20.84 -2.21 -12.86
CA GLU A 45 20.12 -1.49 -11.81
C GLU A 45 18.60 -1.73 -11.87
N ILE A 46 18.01 -1.72 -13.07
CA ILE A 46 16.60 -2.11 -13.27
C ILE A 46 16.35 -3.54 -12.80
N ALA A 47 17.22 -4.49 -13.15
CA ALA A 47 17.08 -5.88 -12.73
C ALA A 47 17.14 -6.02 -11.19
N SER A 48 18.05 -5.29 -10.54
CA SER A 48 18.16 -5.25 -9.08
C SER A 48 16.91 -4.66 -8.41
N LEU A 49 16.39 -3.56 -8.93
CA LEU A 49 15.16 -2.93 -8.42
C LEU A 49 13.94 -3.83 -8.60
N ASN A 50 13.82 -4.49 -9.76
CA ASN A 50 12.75 -5.45 -10.01
C ASN A 50 12.83 -6.66 -9.06
N LYS A 51 14.04 -7.14 -8.78
CA LYS A 51 14.25 -8.23 -7.81
C LYS A 51 13.80 -7.80 -6.41
N ALA A 52 14.27 -6.65 -5.94
CA ALA A 52 13.85 -6.12 -4.64
C ALA A 52 12.33 -5.94 -4.56
N LEU A 53 11.70 -5.39 -5.60
CA LEU A 53 10.26 -5.21 -5.65
C LEU A 53 9.49 -6.54 -5.56
N ASN A 54 9.97 -7.59 -6.23
CA ASN A 54 9.37 -8.92 -6.14
C ASN A 54 9.55 -9.54 -4.76
N GLU A 55 10.74 -9.45 -4.15
CA GLU A 55 10.97 -9.90 -2.77
C GLU A 55 10.06 -9.17 -1.77
N PHE A 56 9.86 -7.85 -1.95
CA PHE A 56 8.91 -7.08 -1.15
C PHE A 56 7.46 -7.53 -1.35
N ARG A 57 7.07 -7.91 -2.56
CA ARG A 57 5.72 -8.42 -2.85
C ARG A 57 5.49 -9.78 -2.18
N GLU A 58 6.44 -10.70 -2.31
CA GLU A 58 6.37 -12.02 -1.67
C GLU A 58 6.30 -11.88 -0.14
N TYR A 59 7.12 -11.00 0.44
CA TYR A 59 7.09 -10.71 1.87
C TYR A 59 5.76 -10.08 2.31
N ARG A 60 5.20 -9.17 1.51
CA ARG A 60 3.90 -8.56 1.78
C ARG A 60 2.78 -9.59 1.70
N GLU A 61 2.79 -10.48 0.72
CA GLU A 61 1.81 -11.56 0.60
C GLU A 61 1.89 -12.53 1.78
N TYR A 62 3.11 -12.87 2.23
CA TYR A 62 3.30 -13.65 3.45
C TYR A 62 2.70 -12.96 4.68
N LEU A 63 2.99 -11.66 4.87
CA LEU A 63 2.45 -10.90 6.00
C LEU A 63 0.94 -10.71 5.94
N GLU A 64 0.36 -10.49 4.75
CA GLU A 64 -1.09 -10.35 4.56
C GLU A 64 -1.87 -11.64 4.88
N ASN A 65 -1.17 -12.78 4.96
CA ASN A 65 -1.70 -14.08 5.35
C ASN A 65 -1.26 -14.54 6.76
N ASP A 66 -0.51 -13.73 7.51
CA ASP A 66 -0.16 -14.03 8.90
C ASP A 66 -1.16 -13.35 9.85
N PRO A 67 -1.97 -14.11 10.61
CA PRO A 67 -2.95 -13.54 11.53
C PRO A 67 -2.30 -12.67 12.61
N ARG A 68 -1.04 -12.95 13.00
CA ARG A 68 -0.31 -12.14 13.99
C ARG A 68 0.00 -10.75 13.46
N PHE A 69 0.34 -10.64 12.17
CA PHE A 69 0.59 -9.36 11.53
C PHE A 69 -0.70 -8.54 11.42
N LEU A 70 -1.79 -9.18 11.00
CA LEU A 70 -3.11 -8.52 10.92
C LEU A 70 -3.58 -8.03 12.30
N PHE A 71 -3.35 -8.82 13.35
CA PHE A 71 -3.60 -8.41 14.72
C PHE A 71 -2.72 -7.26 15.18
N TYR A 72 -1.42 -7.29 14.87
CA TYR A 72 -0.51 -6.17 15.16
C TYR A 72 -1.02 -4.87 14.55
N LEU A 73 -1.51 -4.91 13.30
CA LEU A 73 -2.07 -3.73 12.63
C LEU A 73 -3.30 -3.17 13.33
N MET A 74 -4.20 -4.05 13.79
CA MET A 74 -5.39 -3.67 14.55
C MET A 74 -5.00 -3.08 15.92
N ASP A 75 -4.13 -3.77 16.65
CA ASP A 75 -3.73 -3.38 18.00
C ASP A 75 -2.97 -2.06 17.99
N ARG A 76 -2.11 -1.81 16.99
CA ARG A 76 -1.43 -0.53 16.78
C ARG A 76 -2.41 0.64 16.68
N ASP A 77 -3.49 0.47 15.92
CA ASP A 77 -4.46 1.54 15.71
C ASP A 77 -5.33 1.77 16.96
N LEU A 78 -5.66 0.70 17.70
CA LEU A 78 -6.29 0.80 19.01
C LEU A 78 -5.40 1.52 20.03
N ASP A 79 -4.11 1.18 20.07
CA ASP A 79 -3.12 1.84 20.93
C ASP A 79 -2.97 3.32 20.57
N ALA A 80 -3.02 3.66 19.27
CA ALA A 80 -2.93 5.03 18.81
C ALA A 80 -4.10 5.87 19.33
N VAL A 81 -5.34 5.40 19.15
CA VAL A 81 -6.52 6.15 19.59
C VAL A 81 -6.66 6.21 21.11
N GLU A 82 -6.26 5.15 21.82
CA GLU A 82 -6.20 5.16 23.29
C GLU A 82 -5.22 6.21 23.81
N GLN A 83 -4.16 6.51 23.05
CA GLN A 83 -3.19 7.56 23.36
C GLN A 83 -3.59 8.95 22.82
N GLY A 84 -4.80 9.12 22.29
CA GLY A 84 -5.27 10.38 21.70
C GLY A 84 -4.62 10.72 20.36
N ARG A 85 -4.05 9.73 19.66
CA ARG A 85 -3.51 9.88 18.30
C ARG A 85 -4.51 9.38 17.26
N GLU A 86 -4.34 9.83 16.03
CA GLU A 86 -5.14 9.31 14.91
C GLU A 86 -4.75 7.87 14.56
N ALA A 87 -5.75 7.00 14.40
CA ALA A 87 -5.58 5.69 13.79
C ALA A 87 -5.22 5.84 12.31
N ARG A 88 -4.43 4.87 11.79
CA ARG A 88 -4.12 4.84 10.35
C ARG A 88 -5.26 4.25 9.51
N GLY A 89 -6.13 3.45 10.12
CA GLY A 89 -7.26 2.82 9.45
C GLY A 89 -8.58 3.06 10.18
N SER A 90 -9.67 3.09 9.42
CA SER A 90 -11.03 3.19 9.95
C SER A 90 -11.56 1.83 10.43
N PHE A 91 -12.63 1.85 11.21
CA PHE A 91 -13.30 0.61 11.63
C PHE A 91 -13.81 -0.23 10.45
N SER A 92 -14.47 0.40 9.45
CA SER A 92 -15.08 -0.29 8.30
C SER A 92 -14.10 -0.73 7.24
N ASP A 93 -13.09 0.08 6.95
CA ASP A 93 -12.26 -0.09 5.74
C ASP A 93 -10.93 -0.76 6.06
N TYR A 94 -10.61 -0.90 7.36
CA TYR A 94 -9.35 -1.46 7.80
C TYR A 94 -9.50 -2.48 8.92
N PHE A 95 -10.09 -2.09 10.05
CA PHE A 95 -10.13 -2.93 11.25
C PHE A 95 -10.92 -4.22 11.02
N VAL A 96 -12.17 -4.10 10.58
CA VAL A 96 -13.07 -5.25 10.31
C VAL A 96 -12.56 -6.12 9.15
N PRO A 97 -12.05 -5.55 8.02
CA PRO A 97 -11.37 -6.32 6.99
C PRO A 97 -10.16 -7.12 7.48
N ASN A 98 -9.31 -6.55 8.33
CA ASN A 98 -8.16 -7.27 8.90
C ASN A 98 -8.61 -8.38 9.86
N ALA A 99 -9.66 -8.14 10.66
CA ALA A 99 -10.24 -9.17 11.52
C ALA A 99 -10.75 -10.38 10.71
N ALA A 100 -11.43 -10.12 9.60
CA ALA A 100 -11.89 -11.18 8.70
C ALA A 100 -10.74 -11.91 8.00
N LYS A 101 -9.72 -11.20 7.52
CA LYS A 101 -8.52 -11.81 6.96
C LYS A 101 -7.80 -12.68 7.99
N ALA A 102 -7.70 -12.23 9.23
CA ALA A 102 -7.09 -13.00 10.31
C ALA A 102 -7.87 -14.28 10.57
N LEU A 103 -9.21 -14.23 10.55
CA LEU A 103 -10.06 -15.41 10.66
C LEU A 103 -9.81 -16.40 9.51
N LYS A 104 -9.75 -15.90 8.27
CA LYS A 104 -9.44 -16.73 7.08
C LYS A 104 -8.04 -17.36 7.18
N ALA A 105 -7.09 -16.64 7.76
CA ALA A 105 -5.74 -17.11 8.02
C ALA A 105 -5.61 -18.04 9.24
N GLY A 106 -6.73 -18.48 9.84
CA GLY A 106 -6.75 -19.47 10.91
C GLY A 106 -6.70 -18.91 12.33
N ALA A 107 -6.88 -17.60 12.51
CA ALA A 107 -6.98 -17.02 13.85
C ALA A 107 -8.23 -17.52 14.60
N ALA A 108 -8.16 -17.62 15.92
CA ALA A 108 -9.30 -18.01 16.72
C ALA A 108 -10.33 -16.87 16.79
N ARG A 109 -11.62 -17.22 16.70
CA ARG A 109 -12.73 -16.24 16.83
C ARG A 109 -12.66 -15.43 18.13
N LYS A 110 -12.19 -16.04 19.22
CA LYS A 110 -12.00 -15.37 20.51
C LYS A 110 -11.01 -14.20 20.42
N ASP A 111 -9.93 -14.33 19.63
CA ASP A 111 -8.89 -13.30 19.54
C ASP A 111 -9.39 -12.08 18.75
N ILE A 112 -10.29 -12.33 17.80
CA ILE A 112 -11.02 -11.27 17.09
C ILE A 112 -12.03 -10.61 18.03
N ALA A 113 -12.79 -11.41 18.77
CA ALA A 113 -13.78 -10.91 19.72
C ALA A 113 -13.14 -9.97 20.75
N THR A 114 -11.99 -10.33 21.32
CA THR A 114 -11.23 -9.48 22.25
C THR A 114 -10.90 -8.11 21.67
N ARG A 115 -10.57 -8.03 20.38
CA ARG A 115 -10.24 -6.76 19.72
C ARG A 115 -11.49 -5.92 19.45
N ILE A 116 -12.61 -6.56 19.08
CA ILE A 116 -13.90 -5.88 18.98
C ILE A 116 -14.34 -5.35 20.35
N ASP A 117 -14.17 -6.13 21.41
CA ASP A 117 -14.42 -5.69 22.80
C ASP A 117 -13.57 -4.49 23.17
N ARG A 118 -12.32 -4.44 22.72
CA ARG A 118 -11.44 -3.29 22.94
C ARG A 118 -11.91 -2.04 22.20
N VAL A 119 -12.42 -2.16 20.97
CA VAL A 119 -13.07 -1.03 20.25
C VAL A 119 -14.25 -0.51 21.06
N ILE A 120 -15.09 -1.41 21.55
CA ILE A 120 -16.28 -1.08 22.36
C ILE A 120 -15.88 -0.38 23.65
N ALA A 121 -14.92 -0.93 24.40
CA ALA A 121 -14.47 -0.38 25.67
C ALA A 121 -13.83 1.02 25.53
N LEU A 122 -13.19 1.31 24.40
CA LEU A 122 -12.71 2.66 24.07
C LEU A 122 -13.88 3.58 23.73
N ALA A 123 -14.83 3.11 22.93
CA ALA A 123 -15.98 3.90 22.51
C ALA A 123 -16.93 4.24 23.68
N GLU A 124 -17.05 3.37 24.67
CA GLU A 124 -17.76 3.64 25.94
C GLU A 124 -17.12 4.77 26.77
N LYS A 125 -15.84 5.07 26.52
CA LYS A 125 -15.12 6.24 27.07
C LYS A 125 -15.12 7.43 26.12
N GLU A 126 -15.96 7.40 25.08
CA GLU A 126 -16.01 8.39 24.01
C GLU A 126 -14.70 8.51 23.19
N ILE A 127 -13.86 7.47 23.22
CA ILE A 127 -12.64 7.36 22.39
C ILE A 127 -12.98 6.50 21.18
N TYR A 128 -13.23 7.14 20.05
CA TYR A 128 -13.73 6.45 18.86
C TYR A 128 -12.61 6.13 17.87
N LEU A 129 -12.50 4.85 17.48
CA LEU A 129 -11.58 4.42 16.43
C LEU A 129 -11.89 5.09 15.07
N SER A 130 -13.17 5.37 14.79
CA SER A 130 -13.60 6.11 13.62
C SER A 130 -14.97 6.76 13.84
N SER A 131 -15.36 7.68 12.95
CA SER A 131 -16.68 8.32 12.95
C SER A 131 -17.83 7.30 12.88
N LEU A 132 -17.64 6.19 12.16
CA LEU A 132 -18.64 5.11 12.10
C LEU A 132 -18.86 4.48 13.48
N VAL A 133 -17.81 4.25 14.27
CA VAL A 133 -17.96 3.73 15.65
C VAL A 133 -18.77 4.71 16.49
N ALA A 134 -18.49 6.02 16.38
CA ALA A 134 -19.26 7.04 17.09
C ALA A 134 -20.74 7.02 16.68
N GLN A 135 -21.03 6.86 15.38
CA GLN A 135 -22.40 6.76 14.88
C GLN A 135 -23.11 5.51 15.40
N LEU A 136 -22.47 4.33 15.33
CA LEU A 136 -23.04 3.07 15.82
C LEU A 136 -23.31 3.14 17.33
N MET A 137 -22.39 3.73 18.10
CA MET A 137 -22.60 3.94 19.54
C MET A 137 -23.81 4.83 19.81
N LYS A 138 -24.03 5.88 19.02
CA LYS A 138 -25.19 6.77 19.14
C LYS A 138 -26.51 6.08 18.77
N GLU A 139 -26.50 5.22 17.75
CA GLU A 139 -27.71 4.59 17.21
C GLU A 139 -28.14 3.34 17.99
N GLY A 140 -27.19 2.58 18.54
CA GLY A 140 -27.49 1.32 19.23
C GLY A 140 -26.41 0.83 20.21
N GLY A 141 -25.49 1.70 20.61
CA GLY A 141 -24.46 1.40 21.61
C GLY A 141 -23.51 0.27 21.21
N SER A 142 -22.94 -0.37 22.23
CA SER A 142 -21.97 -1.47 22.09
C SER A 142 -22.49 -2.63 21.24
N ALA A 143 -23.81 -2.89 21.28
CA ALA A 143 -24.46 -3.94 20.49
C ALA A 143 -24.42 -3.64 18.99
N ALA A 144 -24.62 -2.39 18.57
CA ALA A 144 -24.56 -1.99 17.17
C ALA A 144 -23.14 -2.13 16.59
N VAL A 145 -22.12 -1.73 17.35
CA VAL A 145 -20.71 -1.91 16.97
C VAL A 145 -20.37 -3.38 16.76
N ARG A 146 -20.80 -4.25 17.69
CA ARG A 146 -20.60 -5.70 17.60
C ARG A 146 -21.34 -6.31 16.42
N SER A 147 -22.62 -5.98 16.25
CA SER A 147 -23.44 -6.50 15.14
C SER A 147 -22.82 -6.17 13.79
N TYR A 148 -22.38 -4.92 13.59
CA TYR A 148 -21.71 -4.50 12.36
C TYR A 148 -20.46 -5.36 12.07
N ALA A 149 -19.58 -5.54 13.06
CA ALA A 149 -18.36 -6.33 12.88
C ALA A 149 -18.68 -7.80 12.58
N ASP A 150 -19.61 -8.40 13.33
CA ASP A 150 -19.97 -9.82 13.18
C ASP A 150 -20.65 -10.12 11.84
N GLU A 151 -21.53 -9.24 11.37
CA GLU A 151 -22.19 -9.35 10.07
C GLU A 151 -21.19 -9.28 8.93
N TRP A 152 -20.29 -8.30 8.96
CA TRP A 152 -19.28 -8.12 7.93
C TRP A 152 -18.31 -9.30 7.89
N ILE A 153 -17.79 -9.72 9.05
CA ILE A 153 -16.86 -10.85 9.15
C ILE A 153 -17.52 -12.14 8.65
N ARG A 154 -18.79 -12.37 9.01
CA ARG A 154 -19.55 -13.52 8.50
C ARG A 154 -19.80 -13.43 6.99
N GLY A 155 -20.13 -12.26 6.48
CA GLY A 155 -20.33 -12.01 5.04
C GLY A 155 -19.07 -12.27 4.23
N SER A 156 -17.90 -11.93 4.78
CA SER A 156 -16.60 -12.14 4.12
C SER A 156 -16.19 -13.61 3.97
N GLN A 157 -16.85 -14.54 4.66
CA GLN A 157 -16.53 -15.98 4.65
C GLN A 157 -17.28 -16.77 3.57
N LYS A 158 -18.23 -16.13 2.86
CA LYS A 158 -18.95 -16.72 1.72
C LYS A 158 -18.15 -16.51 0.43
#